data_AF-A0A223EN85-F1
#
_entry.id   AF-A0A223EN85-F1
#
_cell.length_a   1.000
_cell.length_b   1.000
_cell.length_c   1.000
_cell.angle_alpha   90.00
_cell.angle_beta   90.00
_cell.angle_gamma   90.00
#
_symmetry.space_group_name_H-M   'P 1'
#
loop_
_entity.id
_entity.type
_entity.pdbx_description
1 polymer ?
#
loop_
_entity_poly.entity_id
_entity_poly.type
_entity_poly.pdbx_seq_one_letter_code
_entity_poly.pdbx_strand_id
1 'polypeptide(L)'
;MAKFTAQQKIQAVQRYLEGTEGQESIAKSIGVTSGVLITWIRLYQYHGESAFAAVPYIGSTFLELVVFLMFVPYNNRIQNVGKALWIGTLMGGIMLTIISHHFNPR
;
A
#
# COMPACT_ATOMS: atom_id res chain seq x y z
N MET A 1 11.22 -4.99 -8.64
CA MET A 1 10.23 -5.00 -9.73
C MET A 1 9.28 -6.17 -9.52
N ALA A 2 8.00 -5.92 -9.34
CA ALA A 2 7.03 -6.98 -9.06
C ALA A 2 6.85 -7.86 -10.31
N LYS A 3 7.20 -9.14 -10.19
CA LYS A 3 7.15 -10.13 -11.28
C LYS A 3 5.73 -10.35 -11.84
N PHE A 4 4.69 -9.90 -11.12
CA PHE A 4 3.27 -10.01 -11.47
C PHE A 4 2.49 -8.77 -11.00
N THR A 5 1.63 -8.25 -11.87
CA THR A 5 0.74 -7.11 -11.57
C THR A 5 -0.42 -7.52 -10.66
N ALA A 6 -1.05 -6.56 -9.98
CA ALA A 6 -2.23 -6.81 -9.14
C ALA A 6 -3.37 -7.47 -9.94
N GLN A 7 -3.62 -6.99 -11.15
CA GLN A 7 -4.66 -7.50 -12.03
C GLN A 7 -4.41 -8.97 -12.44
N GLN A 8 -3.17 -9.34 -12.74
CA GLN A 8 -2.81 -10.73 -13.05
C GLN A 8 -3.05 -11.66 -11.85
N LYS A 9 -2.78 -11.18 -10.62
CA LYS A 9 -3.04 -11.95 -9.40
C LYS A 9 -4.54 -12.14 -9.17
N ILE A 10 -5.33 -11.08 -9.32
CA ILE A 10 -6.79 -11.11 -9.16
C ILE A 10 -7.42 -12.06 -10.17
N GLN A 11 -7.02 -11.98 -11.46
CA GLN A 11 -7.52 -12.86 -12.50
C GLN A 11 -7.21 -14.34 -12.22
N ALA A 12 -6.02 -14.65 -11.73
CA ALA A 12 -5.64 -16.02 -11.37
C ALA A 12 -6.47 -16.57 -10.20
N VAL A 13 -6.77 -15.73 -9.21
CA VAL A 13 -7.62 -16.11 -8.07
C VAL A 13 -9.08 -16.28 -8.52
N GLN A 14 -9.60 -15.40 -9.37
CA GLN A 14 -10.97 -15.50 -9.90
C GLN A 14 -11.18 -16.78 -10.71
N ARG A 15 -10.25 -17.14 -11.61
CA ARG A 15 -10.29 -18.41 -12.35
C ARG A 15 -10.34 -19.64 -11.44
N TYR A 16 -9.66 -19.58 -10.29
CA TYR A 16 -9.73 -20.65 -9.29
C TYR A 16 -11.10 -20.69 -8.58
N LEU A 17 -11.66 -19.53 -8.22
CA LEU A 17 -12.96 -19.42 -7.55
C LEU A 17 -14.14 -19.79 -8.46
N GLU A 18 -14.04 -19.53 -9.76
CA GLU A 18 -15.01 -19.95 -10.78
C GLU A 18 -15.05 -21.48 -10.96
N GLY A 19 -14.04 -22.21 -10.46
CA GLY A 19 -13.98 -23.67 -10.51
C GLY A 19 -13.77 -24.25 -11.91
N THR A 20 -13.40 -23.41 -12.89
CA THR A 20 -13.18 -23.82 -14.29
C THR A 20 -11.88 -24.60 -14.47
N GLU A 21 -10.88 -24.39 -13.62
CA GLU A 21 -9.59 -25.07 -13.67
C GLU A 21 -9.04 -25.40 -12.28
N GLY A 22 -8.31 -26.52 -12.17
CA GLY A 22 -7.62 -26.89 -10.95
C GLY A 22 -6.44 -25.96 -10.62
N GLN A 23 -6.14 -25.83 -9.32
CA GLN A 23 -5.06 -24.98 -8.80
C GLN A 23 -3.72 -25.19 -9.51
N GLU A 24 -3.32 -26.42 -9.78
CA GLU A 24 -2.04 -26.73 -10.45
C GLU A 24 -2.02 -26.31 -11.91
N SER A 25 -3.15 -26.44 -12.62
CA SER A 25 -3.28 -26.02 -14.01
C SER A 25 -3.14 -24.50 -14.13
N ILE A 26 -3.83 -23.78 -13.25
CA ILE A 26 -3.76 -22.31 -13.19
C ILE A 26 -2.32 -21.91 -12.87
N ALA A 27 -1.74 -22.45 -11.79
CA ALA A 27 -0.37 -22.13 -11.38
C ALA A 27 0.66 -22.37 -12.51
N LYS A 28 0.54 -23.48 -13.23
CA LYS A 28 1.38 -23.80 -14.39
C LYS A 28 1.18 -22.82 -15.55
N SER A 29 -0.07 -22.40 -15.82
CA SER A 29 -0.40 -21.46 -16.90
C SER A 29 0.21 -20.06 -16.70
N ILE A 30 0.30 -19.60 -15.45
CA ILE A 30 0.90 -18.30 -15.09
C ILE A 30 2.36 -18.42 -14.65
N GLY A 31 2.95 -19.63 -14.70
CA GLY A 31 4.36 -19.85 -14.37
C GLY A 31 4.70 -19.64 -12.89
N VAL A 32 3.75 -19.89 -11.99
CA VAL A 32 3.95 -19.84 -10.53
C VAL A 32 3.82 -21.22 -9.91
N THR A 33 4.40 -21.42 -8.73
CA THR A 33 4.20 -22.64 -7.96
C THR A 33 2.81 -22.65 -7.33
N SER A 34 2.20 -23.83 -7.20
CA SER A 34 0.89 -24.04 -6.58
C SER A 34 0.76 -23.35 -5.21
N GLY A 35 1.82 -23.32 -4.38
CA GLY A 35 1.82 -22.65 -3.09
C GLY A 35 1.71 -21.11 -3.16
N VAL A 36 2.24 -20.49 -4.21
CA VAL A 36 2.12 -19.04 -4.45
C VAL A 36 0.66 -18.69 -4.74
N LEU A 37 -0.01 -19.50 -5.56
CA LEU A 37 -1.42 -19.31 -5.88
C LEU A 37 -2.31 -19.47 -4.63
N ILE A 38 -2.05 -20.46 -3.77
CA ILE A 38 -2.77 -20.61 -2.47
C ILE A 38 -2.64 -19.33 -1.64
N THR A 39 -1.44 -18.79 -1.58
CA THR A 39 -1.16 -17.56 -0.81
C THR A 39 -2.01 -16.40 -1.34
N TRP A 40 -2.11 -16.25 -2.65
CA TRP A 40 -2.94 -15.21 -3.28
C TRP A 40 -4.43 -15.43 -3.02
N ILE A 41 -4.92 -16.67 -3.08
CA ILE A 41 -6.31 -17.01 -2.77
C ILE A 41 -6.65 -16.62 -1.32
N ARG A 42 -5.79 -16.96 -0.36
CA ARG A 42 -5.99 -16.61 1.07
C ARG A 42 -6.02 -15.10 1.29
N LEU A 43 -5.07 -14.38 0.69
CA LEU A 43 -5.00 -12.92 0.73
C LEU A 43 -6.28 -12.28 0.16
N TYR A 44 -6.76 -12.79 -0.97
CA TYR A 44 -8.00 -12.33 -1.60
C TYR A 44 -9.24 -12.66 -0.78
N GLN A 45 -9.30 -13.82 -0.13
CA GLN A 45 -10.44 -14.18 0.74
C GLN A 45 -10.54 -13.26 1.97
N TYR A 46 -9.40 -12.82 2.51
CA TYR A 46 -9.38 -11.99 3.71
C TYR A 46 -9.52 -10.48 3.42
N HIS A 47 -8.88 -9.99 2.35
CA HIS A 47 -8.83 -8.55 2.03
C HIS A 47 -9.53 -8.18 0.71
N GLY A 48 -10.07 -9.14 -0.04
CA GLY A 48 -10.63 -8.88 -1.37
C GLY A 48 -9.58 -8.35 -2.35
N GLU A 49 -10.00 -7.54 -3.31
CA GLU A 49 -9.09 -6.90 -4.29
C GLU A 49 -8.06 -5.97 -3.63
N SER A 50 -8.38 -5.42 -2.45
CA SER A 50 -7.46 -4.56 -1.70
C SER A 50 -6.19 -5.28 -1.24
N ALA A 51 -6.20 -6.62 -1.23
CA ALA A 51 -5.03 -7.47 -0.97
C ALA A 51 -3.86 -7.18 -1.94
N PHE A 52 -4.18 -6.70 -3.14
CA PHE A 52 -3.22 -6.43 -4.20
C PHE A 52 -3.17 -4.95 -4.57
N ALA A 53 -3.93 -4.09 -3.89
CA ALA A 53 -3.88 -2.66 -4.11
C ALA A 53 -2.50 -2.14 -3.69
N ALA A 54 -1.83 -1.43 -4.61
CA ALA A 54 -0.70 -0.61 -4.22
C ALA A 54 -1.27 0.55 -3.41
N VAL A 55 -1.06 0.56 -2.08
CA VAL A 55 -1.41 1.72 -1.26
C VAL A 55 -0.51 2.86 -1.71
N PRO A 56 -1.02 3.89 -2.41
CA PRO A 56 -0.20 5.03 -2.73
C PRO A 56 0.00 5.77 -1.41
N TYR A 57 1.23 5.81 -0.90
CA TYR A 57 1.65 6.59 0.28
C TYR A 57 1.29 8.09 0.19
N ILE A 58 0.86 8.54 -0.99
CA ILE A 58 0.29 9.87 -1.27
C ILE A 58 -1.04 10.05 -0.52
N GLY A 59 -1.84 8.99 -0.35
CA GLY A 59 -3.10 9.06 0.39
C GLY A 59 -2.91 9.21 1.90
N SER A 60 -1.90 8.55 2.49
CA SER A 60 -1.62 8.65 3.94
C SER A 60 -1.12 10.04 4.33
N THR A 61 -0.23 10.63 3.52
CA THR A 61 0.27 12.00 3.75
C THR A 61 -0.80 13.06 3.51
N PHE A 62 -1.66 12.86 2.51
CA PHE A 62 -2.78 13.76 2.26
C PHE A 62 -3.82 13.73 3.40
N LEU A 63 -4.16 12.55 3.92
CA LEU A 63 -5.07 12.43 5.06
C LEU A 63 -4.51 13.09 6.32
N GLU A 64 -3.20 12.95 6.55
CA GLU A 64 -2.53 13.61 7.66
C GLU A 64 -2.64 15.15 7.55
N LEU A 65 -2.41 15.71 6.36
CA LEU A 65 -2.60 17.14 6.10
C LEU A 65 -4.05 17.60 6.26
N VAL A 66 -5.03 16.82 5.81
CA VAL A 66 -6.45 17.14 5.98
C VAL A 66 -6.84 17.14 7.46
N VAL A 67 -6.35 16.17 8.24
CA VAL A 67 -6.57 16.12 9.69
C VAL A 67 -5.90 17.30 10.39
N PHE A 68 -4.66 17.63 10.03
CA PHE A 68 -3.97 18.82 10.55
C PHE A 68 -4.73 20.11 10.21
N LEU A 69 -5.18 20.28 8.95
CA LEU A 69 -5.96 21.43 8.51
C LEU A 69 -7.33 21.51 9.18
N MET A 70 -7.95 20.38 9.51
CA MET A 70 -9.22 20.34 10.24
C MET A 70 -9.05 20.73 11.72
N PHE A 71 -7.87 20.52 12.30
CA PHE A 71 -7.53 20.88 13.68
C PHE A 71 -7.13 22.36 13.84
N VAL A 72 -6.57 22.99 12.79
CA VAL A 72 -6.12 24.40 12.78
C VAL A 72 -7.23 25.42 13.10
N PRO A 73 -8.44 25.37 12.49
CA PRO A 73 -9.49 26.32 12.79
C PRO A 73 -10.19 26.05 14.13
N TYR A 74 -10.04 24.85 14.70
CA TYR A 74 -10.69 24.46 15.96
C TYR A 74 -10.00 25.06 17.20
N ASN A 75 -8.72 25.46 17.12
CA ASN A 75 -8.00 26.08 18.23
C ASN A 75 -7.57 27.51 17.89
N ASN A 76 -8.38 28.48 18.31
CA ASN A 76 -8.33 29.91 17.95
C ASN A 76 -7.11 30.69 18.52
N ARG A 77 -5.88 30.15 18.46
CA ARG A 77 -4.64 30.80 18.96
C ARG A 77 -3.49 30.72 17.92
N ILE A 78 -3.72 31.30 16.75
CA ILE A 78 -2.83 31.31 15.58
C ILE A 78 -1.71 32.37 15.70
N GLN A 79 -0.75 32.16 16.60
CA GLN A 79 0.51 32.93 16.62
C GLN A 79 1.77 32.05 16.57
N ASN A 80 1.59 30.73 16.77
CA ASN A 80 2.68 29.74 16.72
C ASN A 80 2.55 28.73 15.57
N VAL A 81 1.48 28.83 14.76
CA VAL A 81 1.18 27.88 13.67
C VAL A 81 2.27 27.91 12.60
N GLY A 82 2.78 29.09 12.23
CA GLY A 82 3.90 29.19 11.28
C GLY A 82 5.13 28.41 11.76
N LYS A 83 5.50 28.54 13.04
CA LYS A 83 6.66 27.85 13.62
C LYS A 83 6.46 26.33 13.70
N ALA A 84 5.27 25.89 14.10
CA ALA A 84 4.94 24.46 14.15
C ALA A 84 4.96 23.81 12.76
N LEU A 85 4.52 24.53 11.73
CA LEU A 85 4.52 24.06 10.35
C LEU A 85 5.95 23.86 9.81
N TRP A 86 6.85 24.83 10.04
CA TRP A 86 8.27 24.70 9.67
C TRP A 86 8.98 23.55 10.40
N ILE A 87 8.65 23.32 11.68
CA ILE A 87 9.22 22.21 12.46
C ILE A 87 8.72 20.85 11.94
N GLY A 88 7.43 20.74 11.59
CA GLY A 88 6.85 19.52 11.02
C GLY A 88 7.49 19.15 9.67
N THR A 89 7.69 20.13 8.79
CA THR A 89 8.33 19.90 7.48
C THR A 89 9.80 19.46 7.61
N LEU A 90 10.55 20.04 8.56
CA LEU A 90 11.95 19.64 8.81
C LEU A 90 12.04 18.24 9.41
N MET A 91 11.20 17.91 10.39
CA MET A 91 11.18 16.58 11.02
C MET A 91 10.76 15.50 10.02
N GLY A 92 9.74 15.77 9.19
CA GLY A 92 9.31 14.85 8.13
C GLY A 92 10.40 14.63 7.07
N GLY A 93 11.11 15.69 6.67
CA GLY A 93 12.24 15.58 5.75
C GLY A 93 13.38 14.70 6.29
N ILE A 94 13.73 14.85 7.57
CA ILE A 94 14.75 14.02 8.23
C ILE A 94 14.29 12.57 8.36
N MET A 95 13.02 12.34 8.67
CA MET A 95 12.45 10.98 8.72
C MET A 95 12.54 10.30 7.34
N LEU A 96 12.23 11.02 6.26
CA LEU A 96 12.27 10.50 4.90
C LEU A 96 13.69 10.20 4.43
N THR A 97 14.70 11.00 4.81
CA THR A 97 16.10 10.70 4.47
C THR A 97 16.62 9.49 5.22
N ILE A 98 16.23 9.31 6.49
CA ILE A 98 16.58 8.11 7.27
C ILE A 98 15.93 6.86 6.67
N ILE A 99 14.64 6.91 6.34
CA ILE A 99 13.94 5.79 5.69
C ILE A 99 14.56 5.50 4.31
N SER A 100 14.85 6.53 3.52
CA SER A 100 15.49 6.38 2.21
C SER A 100 16.89 5.77 2.30
N HIS A 101 17.66 6.07 3.35
CA HIS A 101 18.97 5.47 3.58
C HIS A 101 18.84 4.03 4.09
N HIS A 102 17.86 3.73 4.94
CA HIS A 102 17.66 2.40 5.50
C HIS A 102 17.16 1.38 4.45
N PHE A 103 16.30 1.81 3.53
CA PHE A 103 15.73 0.97 2.47
C PHE A 103 16.53 0.96 1.16
N ASN A 104 17.60 1.74 1.05
CA ASN A 104 18.53 1.74 -0.09
C ASN A 104 19.93 1.26 0.33
N PRO A 105 20.11 -0.03 0.68
CA PRO A 105 21.45 -0.58 0.83
C PRO A 105 22.05 -0.67 -0.57
N ARG A 106 23.11 0.09 -0.82
CA ARG A 106 24.03 -0.19 -1.94
C ARG A 106 24.60 -1.59 -1.78
#